data_AF-A0A918WX51-F1
#
_entry.id   AF-A0A918WX51-F1
#
_cell.length_a   1.000
_cell.length_b   1.000
_cell.length_c   1.000
_cell.angle_alpha   90.00
_cell.angle_beta   90.00
_cell.angle_gamma   90.00
#
_symmetry.space_group_name_H-M   'P 1'
#
loop_
_entity.id
_entity.type
_entity.pdbx_description
1 polymer ?
#
loop_
_entity_poly.entity_id
_entity_poly.type
_entity_poly.pdbx_seq_one_letter_code
_entity_poly.pdbx_strand_id
1 'polypeptide(L)'
;MSSYSAPFPEDLIDLQQQLHQAQADFHTLATAPPWGADSAPVFTEEEVDQVEELWERIRELTMAVNEHPYWTATAGGPGGPVNNARRGLRVVRDPDADAGAA
;
A
#
# COMPACT_ATOMS: atom_id res chain seq x y z
N MET A 1 -24.71 -1.74 -11.94
CA MET A 1 -24.47 -0.81 -10.83
C MET A 1 -23.06 -0.30 -10.99
N SER A 2 -22.95 1.02 -11.17
CA SER A 2 -21.72 1.80 -11.41
C SER A 2 -20.61 1.44 -10.40
N SER A 3 -19.32 1.62 -10.69
CA SER A 3 -18.74 2.91 -11.05
C SER A 3 -17.29 2.80 -11.56
N TYR A 4 -16.96 3.69 -12.51
CA TYR A 4 -15.64 4.24 -12.87
C TYR A 4 -14.52 4.05 -11.82
N SER A 5 -13.35 3.50 -12.20
CA SER A 5 -12.03 4.15 -11.97
C SER A 5 -10.84 3.33 -12.53
N ALA A 6 -10.12 3.95 -13.49
CA ALA A 6 -8.73 3.70 -13.93
C ALA A 6 -8.39 2.51 -14.90
N PRO A 7 -7.36 2.68 -15.77
CA PRO A 7 -6.98 1.73 -16.83
C PRO A 7 -6.11 0.56 -16.33
N PHE A 8 -6.37 0.02 -15.14
CA PHE A 8 -5.53 -1.01 -14.52
C PHE A 8 -6.34 -2.30 -14.28
N PRO A 9 -5.71 -3.48 -14.36
CA PRO A 9 -6.38 -4.75 -14.10
C PRO A 9 -6.73 -4.88 -12.61
N GLU A 10 -7.83 -5.56 -12.32
CA GLU A 10 -8.37 -5.73 -10.97
C GLU A 10 -7.37 -6.40 -10.02
N ASP A 11 -6.63 -7.42 -10.47
CA ASP A 11 -5.62 -8.10 -9.64
C ASP A 11 -4.49 -7.16 -9.20
N LEU A 12 -4.07 -6.21 -10.06
CA LEU A 12 -3.06 -5.22 -9.70
C LEU A 12 -3.60 -4.18 -8.73
N ILE A 13 -4.88 -3.81 -8.88
CA ILE A 13 -5.57 -2.93 -7.95
C ILE A 13 -5.70 -3.62 -6.58
N ASP A 14 -6.03 -4.91 -6.56
CA ASP A 14 -6.12 -5.71 -5.33
C ASP A 14 -4.76 -5.81 -4.60
N LEU A 15 -3.69 -6.12 -5.32
CA LEU A 15 -2.33 -6.14 -4.75
C LEU A 15 -1.91 -4.79 -4.18
N GLN A 16 -2.22 -3.68 -4.87
CA GLN A 16 -1.94 -2.34 -4.38
C GLN A 16 -2.78 -2.00 -3.13
N GLN A 17 -4.04 -2.40 -3.09
CA GLN A 17 -4.91 -2.19 -1.93
C GLN A 17 -4.40 -2.94 -0.71
N GLN A 18 -4.02 -4.21 -0.87
CA GLN A 18 -3.41 -4.99 0.21
C GLN A 18 -2.13 -4.34 0.72
N LEU A 19 -1.30 -3.78 -0.18
CA LEU A 19 -0.08 -3.07 0.20
C LEU A 19 -0.38 -1.81 1.03
N HIS A 20 -1.36 -1.01 0.61
CA HIS A 20 -1.79 0.16 1.37
C HIS A 20 -2.36 -0.22 2.73
N GLN A 21 -3.16 -1.28 2.81
CA GLN A 21 -3.72 -1.75 4.07
C GLN A 21 -2.61 -2.16 5.05
N ALA A 22 -1.66 -2.99 4.60
CA ALA A 22 -0.54 -3.42 5.45
C ALA A 22 0.33 -2.24 5.92
N GLN A 23 0.52 -1.22 5.06
CA GLN A 23 1.21 0.02 5.45
C GLN A 23 0.42 0.86 6.46
N ALA A 24 -0.90 0.91 6.34
CA ALA A 24 -1.79 1.59 7.27
C ALA A 24 -1.83 0.88 8.64
N ASP A 25 -1.82 -0.45 8.66
CA ASP A 25 -1.75 -1.26 9.87
C ASP A 25 -0.42 -1.03 10.60
N PHE A 26 0.70 -1.05 9.87
CA PHE A 26 2.02 -0.70 10.42
C PHE A 26 2.05 0.73 10.97
N HIS A 27 1.49 1.70 10.23
CA HIS A 27 1.43 3.08 10.69
C HIS A 27 0.53 3.22 11.93
N THR A 28 -0.54 2.45 12.05
CA THR A 28 -1.43 2.45 13.22
C THR A 28 -0.69 1.93 14.45
N LEU A 29 0.06 0.82 14.30
CA LEU A 29 0.94 0.31 15.36
C LEU A 29 2.03 1.32 15.74
N ALA A 30 2.65 1.96 14.75
CA ALA A 30 3.74 2.92 14.96
C ALA A 30 3.26 4.28 15.51
N THR A 31 2.02 4.67 15.22
CA THR A 31 1.46 5.97 15.61
C THR A 31 0.64 5.91 16.89
N ALA A 32 0.31 4.74 17.44
CA ALA A 32 -0.39 4.57 18.70
C ALA A 32 0.49 5.06 19.86
N PRO A 33 0.36 6.31 20.34
CA PRO A 33 1.30 6.85 21.30
C PRO A 33 0.73 6.65 22.72
N PRO A 34 1.51 6.16 23.69
CA PRO A 34 1.23 6.51 25.08
C PRO A 34 1.70 7.96 25.28
N TRP A 35 0.91 8.94 24.82
CA TRP A 35 1.05 10.38 25.11
C TRP A 35 2.44 11.00 24.88
N GLY A 36 2.64 11.56 23.68
CA GLY A 36 3.56 12.66 23.37
C GLY A 36 4.97 12.56 24.00
N ALA A 37 5.84 11.72 23.46
CA ALA A 37 7.24 11.70 23.84
C ALA A 37 8.14 11.64 22.61
N ASP A 38 9.22 12.42 22.68
CA ASP A 38 10.39 12.46 21.80
C ASP A 38 11.21 11.15 21.88
N SER A 39 10.53 10.00 21.82
CA SER A 39 11.15 8.68 21.85
C SER A 39 10.41 7.80 20.87
N ALA A 40 11.17 7.19 19.96
CA ALA A 40 10.66 6.25 18.98
C ALA A 40 9.73 5.22 19.66
N PRO A 41 8.69 4.72 18.96
CA PRO A 41 7.77 3.74 19.52
C PRO A 41 8.56 2.54 20.03
N VAL A 42 8.49 2.30 21.35
CA VAL A 42 9.05 1.10 21.95
C VAL A 42 7.94 0.05 21.87
N PHE A 43 7.94 -0.71 20.78
CA PHE A 43 7.02 -1.83 20.58
C PHE A 43 7.22 -2.89 21.68
N THR A 44 6.12 -3.44 22.19
CA THR A 44 6.14 -4.66 23.01
C THR A 44 6.57 -5.88 22.18
N GLU A 45 6.93 -7.00 22.81
CA GLU A 45 7.36 -8.23 22.10
C GLU A 45 6.29 -8.73 21.11
N GLU A 46 5.01 -8.63 21.47
CA GLU A 46 3.88 -8.99 20.60
C GLU A 46 3.68 -7.98 19.46
N GLU A 47 3.95 -6.70 19.70
CA GLU A 47 3.94 -5.68 18.64
C GLU A 47 5.15 -5.82 17.71
N VAL A 48 6.30 -6.28 18.20
CA VAL A 48 7.48 -6.57 17.37
C VAL A 48 7.19 -7.72 16.41
N ASP A 49 6.61 -8.82 16.90
CA ASP A 49 6.20 -9.96 16.06
C ASP A 49 5.23 -9.52 14.96
N GLN A 50 4.17 -8.77 15.33
CA GLN A 50 3.23 -8.19 14.37
C GLN A 50 3.89 -7.23 13.37
N VAL A 51 4.86 -6.43 13.82
CA VAL A 51 5.63 -5.54 12.94
C VAL A 51 6.45 -6.35 11.95
N GLU A 52 7.14 -7.41 12.38
CA GLU A 52 7.91 -8.29 11.49
C GLU A 52 7.02 -8.98 10.44
N GLU A 53 5.85 -9.49 10.84
CA GLU A 53 4.86 -10.05 9.92
C GLU A 53 4.38 -9.01 8.89
N LEU A 54 4.06 -7.80 9.34
CA LEU A 54 3.64 -6.71 8.45
C LEU A 54 4.76 -6.29 7.49
N TRP A 55 6.02 -6.28 7.93
CA TRP A 55 7.16 -5.98 7.06
C TRP A 55 7.37 -7.04 5.98
N GLU A 56 7.25 -8.33 6.33
CA GLU A 56 7.28 -9.42 5.36
C GLU A 56 6.14 -9.25 4.36
N ARG A 57 4.92 -9.01 4.84
CA ARG A 57 3.75 -8.82 4.00
C ARG A 57 3.89 -7.65 3.05
N ILE A 58 4.34 -6.49 3.53
CA ILE A 58 4.60 -5.28 2.72
C ILE A 58 5.66 -5.59 1.66
N ARG A 59 6.72 -6.30 2.02
CA ARG A 59 7.79 -6.68 1.09
C ARG A 59 7.25 -7.60 -0.02
N GLU A 60 6.52 -8.64 0.33
CA GLU A 60 5.91 -9.57 -0.64
C GLU A 60 4.97 -8.84 -1.59
N LEU A 61 4.06 -8.02 -1.07
CA LEU A 61 3.10 -7.26 -1.87
C LEU A 61 3.82 -6.26 -2.77
N THR A 62 4.89 -5.63 -2.29
CA THR A 62 5.73 -4.76 -3.11
C THR A 62 6.39 -5.51 -4.27
N MET A 63 6.87 -6.74 -4.04
CA MET A 63 7.42 -7.59 -5.10
C MET A 63 6.33 -7.99 -6.10
N ALA A 64 5.19 -8.49 -5.62
CA ALA A 64 4.05 -8.89 -6.46
C ALA A 64 3.55 -7.74 -7.35
N VAL A 65 3.43 -6.53 -6.79
CA VAL A 65 3.09 -5.33 -7.58
C VAL A 65 4.18 -5.04 -8.61
N ASN A 66 5.47 -5.11 -8.28
CA ASN A 66 6.55 -4.80 -9.23
C ASN A 66 6.70 -5.83 -10.36
N GLU A 67 6.47 -7.10 -10.07
CA GLU A 67 6.63 -8.24 -11.00
C GLU A 67 5.35 -8.53 -11.80
N HIS A 68 4.27 -7.76 -11.57
CA HIS A 68 2.98 -8.02 -12.18
C HIS A 68 3.03 -8.01 -13.72
N PRO A 69 2.43 -9.01 -14.41
CA PRO A 69 2.50 -9.18 -15.87
C PRO A 69 1.91 -8.00 -16.66
N TYR A 70 1.04 -7.21 -16.04
CA TYR A 70 0.54 -5.94 -16.58
C TYR A 70 1.68 -4.99 -16.97
N TRP A 71 2.76 -4.91 -16.17
CA TRP A 71 3.89 -4.06 -16.49
C TRP A 71 4.64 -4.57 -17.72
N THR A 72 4.78 -5.89 -17.88
CA THR A 72 5.36 -6.50 -19.08
C THR A 72 4.47 -6.29 -20.30
N ALA A 73 3.15 -6.32 -20.14
CA ALA A 73 2.19 -6.16 -21.23
C ALA A 73 1.99 -4.71 -21.69
N THR A 74 2.09 -3.75 -20.76
CA THR A 74 1.84 -2.30 -21.03
C THR A 74 3.11 -1.47 -21.20
N ALA A 75 4.25 -1.93 -20.67
CA ALA A 75 5.53 -1.33 -21.00
C ALA A 75 5.96 -1.82 -22.39
N GLY A 76 5.81 -0.98 -23.41
CA GLY A 76 6.41 -1.18 -24.73
C GLY A 76 7.95 -1.16 -24.71
N GLY A 77 8.57 -2.03 -23.91
CA GLY A 77 10.01 -2.13 -23.68
C GLY A 77 10.52 -1.35 -22.47
N PRO A 78 11.77 -1.64 -22.03
CA PRO A 78 12.42 -0.98 -20.90
C PRO A 78 12.65 0.50 -21.22
N GLY A 79 11.73 1.36 -20.76
CA GLY A 79 11.76 2.82 -20.97
C GLY A 79 10.40 3.49 -21.22
N GLY A 80 9.29 2.74 -21.34
CA GLY A 80 7.93 3.32 -21.43
C GLY A 80 7.47 4.05 -20.15
N PRO A 81 6.32 4.77 -20.15
CA PRO A 81 5.87 5.64 -19.05
C PRO A 81 5.37 4.89 -17.79
N VAL A 82 6.06 3.81 -17.42
CA VAL A 82 5.82 2.98 -16.24
C VAL A 82 5.86 3.80 -14.96
N ASN A 83 6.68 4.85 -14.89
CA ASN A 83 6.74 5.74 -13.73
C ASN A 83 5.42 6.50 -13.52
N ASN A 84 4.80 7.04 -14.58
CA ASN A 84 3.50 7.71 -14.48
C ASN A 84 2.37 6.73 -14.13
N ALA A 85 2.42 5.52 -14.68
CA ALA A 85 1.45 4.48 -14.36
C ALA A 85 1.56 3.98 -12.91
N ARG A 86 2.79 3.79 -12.40
CA ARG A 86 3.05 3.49 -10.98
C ARG A 86 2.64 4.63 -10.05
N ARG A 87 2.92 5.88 -10.44
CA ARG A 87 2.47 7.06 -9.70
C ARG A 87 0.95 7.16 -9.66
N GLY A 88 0.27 6.81 -10.75
CA GLY A 88 -1.19 6.69 -10.83
C GLY A 88 -1.73 5.58 -9.92
N LEU A 89 -1.13 4.39 -9.94
CA LEU A 89 -1.53 3.26 -9.09
C LEU A 89 -1.42 3.59 -7.58
N ARG A 90 -0.36 4.30 -7.18
CA ARG A 90 -0.22 4.76 -5.78
C ARG A 90 -1.33 5.72 -5.33
N VAL A 91 -1.97 6.40 -6.27
CA VAL A 91 -3.09 7.33 -6.01
C VAL A 91 -4.44 6.60 -6.04
N VAL A 92 -4.51 5.36 -6.53
CA VAL A 92 -5.74 4.55 -6.54
C VAL A 92 -6.08 4.11 -5.11
N ARG A 93 -6.84 5.03 -4.49
CA ARG A 93 -7.76 4.96 -3.37
C ARG A 93 -7.21 4.52 -2.01
N ASP A 94 -6.85 5.54 -1.24
CA ASP A 94 -7.32 5.72 0.13
C ASP A 94 -8.86 5.82 0.10
N PRO A 95 -9.63 4.84 0.61
CA PRO A 95 -11.08 4.89 0.59
C PRO A 95 -11.69 5.63 1.80
N ASP A 96 -10.90 6.22 2.70
CA ASP A 96 -11.40 6.77 3.98
C ASP A 96 -11.33 8.30 4.10
N ALA A 97 -10.71 9.01 3.15
CA ALA A 97 -10.69 10.47 3.13
C ALA A 97 -12.08 11.17 3.00
N ASP A 98 -13.17 10.40 2.77
CA ASP A 98 -14.55 10.93 2.64
C ASP A 98 -15.52 10.40 3.73
N ALA A 99 -15.04 9.77 4.81
CA ALA A 99 -15.89 9.30 5.91
C ALA A 99 -15.92 10.24 7.14
N GLY A 100 -15.29 11.42 7.05
CA GLY A 100 -15.06 12.34 8.17
C GLY A 100 -15.70 13.73 8.07
N ALA A 101 -16.77 13.92 7.29
CA ALA A 101 -17.51 15.17 7.24
C ALA A 101 -19.02 14.93 7.46
N ALA A 102 -19.38 14.78 8.74
CA ALA A 102 -20.74 14.94 9.24
C ALA A 102 -20.96 16.38 9.73
#